data_AF-A0A1C4ZPT0-F1
#
_entry.id   AF-A0A1C4ZPT0-F1
#
_cell.length_a   1.000
_cell.length_b   1.000
_cell.length_c   1.000
_cell.angle_alpha   90.00
_cell.angle_beta   90.00
_cell.angle_gamma   90.00
#
_symmetry.space_group_name_H-M   'P 1'
#
loop_
_entity.id
_entity.type
_entity.pdbx_description
1 polymer ?
#
loop_
_entity_poly.entity_id
_entity_poly.type
_entity_poly.pdbx_seq_one_letter_code
_entity_poly.pdbx_strand_id
1 'polypeptide(L)'
;MPARRLIVPSELGDPSVAGRAGAEAGGRTFAPRWVYGEGVHDEPIDPFNGDPADPTAGLDDPGDDATPDPLTDVERQDVLEDLADLEIYQALLAPIGVRGLVIECEDCREPHYFDWDLLRGNLRHLLNSGRPRVHEPAYDPDPDHYVTWDYARGYADGVHDTLSEGTEDEPGAPTATK
;
A
#
# COMPACT_ATOMS: atom_id res chain seq x y z
N MET A 1 -26.75 25.45 20.11
CA MET A 1 -26.14 26.75 20.47
C MET A 1 -24.76 26.49 21.06
N PRO A 2 -23.68 27.09 20.53
CA PRO A 2 -22.31 26.80 20.96
C PRO A 2 -21.84 27.77 22.05
N ALA A 3 -21.01 27.29 22.98
CA ALA A 3 -20.21 28.13 23.85
C ALA A 3 -18.73 27.69 23.76
N ARG A 4 -17.93 28.56 23.13
CA ARG A 4 -16.46 28.55 23.12
C ARG A 4 -15.93 29.27 24.36
N ARG A 5 -14.68 28.92 24.73
CA ARG A 5 -13.65 29.63 25.55
C ARG A 5 -13.24 28.80 26.76
N LEU A 6 -11.98 28.71 27.18
CA LEU A 6 -10.75 29.46 26.91
C LEU A 6 -9.57 28.59 27.37
N ILE A 7 -8.42 28.72 26.68
CA ILE A 7 -7.10 28.25 27.12
C ILE A 7 -6.51 29.29 28.09
N VAL A 8 -5.86 28.85 29.18
CA VAL A 8 -4.73 29.54 29.83
C VAL A 8 -3.77 28.48 30.42
N PRO A 9 -2.43 28.62 30.28
CA PRO A 9 -1.42 27.65 30.71
C PRO A 9 -0.87 27.97 32.13
N SER A 10 -0.11 27.04 32.71
CA SER A 10 0.84 27.38 33.79
C SER A 10 2.02 26.44 33.79
N GLU A 11 3.18 27.07 33.90
CA GLU A 11 4.52 26.51 33.82
C GLU A 11 5.06 26.13 35.21
N LEU A 12 6.30 25.62 35.17
CA LEU A 12 7.37 25.74 36.17
C LEU A 12 7.46 24.64 37.23
N GLY A 13 8.62 23.96 37.23
CA GLY A 13 9.11 23.24 38.38
C GLY A 13 10.33 22.37 38.11
N ASP A 14 11.47 23.00 37.85
CA ASP A 14 12.80 22.38 37.87
C ASP A 14 13.55 22.91 39.10
N PRO A 15 14.16 22.05 39.93
CA PRO A 15 15.28 22.50 40.73
C PRO A 15 16.50 21.57 40.64
N SER A 16 17.52 22.12 39.99
CA SER A 16 18.94 21.80 40.13
C SER A 16 19.41 21.93 41.59
N VAL A 17 20.27 20.99 42.03
CA VAL A 17 21.18 21.20 43.17
C VAL A 17 22.57 20.67 42.81
N ALA A 18 23.54 21.59 42.90
CA ALA A 18 24.97 21.39 42.77
C ALA A 18 25.64 21.13 44.13
N GLY A 19 26.73 20.34 44.15
CA GLY A 19 27.57 20.14 45.33
C GLY A 19 28.98 19.61 44.99
N ARG A 20 29.96 20.51 45.10
CA ARG A 20 31.45 20.41 45.01
C ARG A 20 32.05 19.50 46.11
N ALA A 21 33.31 19.04 46.17
CA ALA A 21 34.55 19.03 45.39
C ALA A 21 35.53 18.02 46.07
N GLY A 22 36.57 17.55 45.38
CA GLY A 22 37.69 16.79 45.99
C GLY A 22 38.68 16.31 44.92
N ALA A 23 39.98 16.48 45.17
CA ALA A 23 41.04 16.59 44.16
C ALA A 23 41.85 15.29 43.92
N GLU A 24 42.63 15.35 42.83
CA GLU A 24 43.92 14.69 42.54
C GLU A 24 43.99 13.38 41.72
N ALA A 25 44.62 13.56 40.55
CA ALA A 25 45.64 12.72 39.89
C ALA A 25 45.39 11.21 39.69
N GLY A 26 45.27 10.83 38.41
CA GLY A 26 45.49 9.47 37.97
C GLY A 26 45.04 9.30 36.52
N GLY A 27 46.00 9.25 35.60
CA GLY A 27 45.71 9.32 34.18
C GLY A 27 45.12 8.05 33.56
N ARG A 28 45.24 8.06 32.22
CA ARG A 28 45.10 6.97 31.26
C ARG A 28 43.80 6.98 30.46
N THR A 29 44.03 7.21 29.17
CA THR A 29 43.31 6.72 28.00
C THR A 29 41.86 7.18 27.82
N PHE A 30 41.68 8.10 26.87
CA PHE A 30 40.40 8.31 26.19
C PHE A 30 39.88 6.97 25.67
N ALA A 31 38.77 6.50 26.23
CA ALA A 31 37.96 5.46 25.62
C ALA A 31 37.35 6.02 24.32
N PRO A 32 37.27 5.24 23.23
CA PRO A 32 36.48 5.65 22.10
C PRO A 32 35.01 5.72 22.53
N ARG A 33 34.44 6.89 22.30
CA ARG A 33 33.00 7.20 22.36
C ARG A 33 32.23 6.14 21.57
N TRP A 34 31.29 5.46 22.21
CA TRP A 34 30.29 4.66 21.50
C TRP A 34 29.54 5.58 20.52
N VAL A 35 29.80 5.40 19.23
CA VAL A 35 28.98 5.98 18.16
C VAL A 35 27.87 4.97 17.90
N TYR A 36 26.72 5.17 18.54
CA TYR A 36 25.49 4.61 17.99
C TYR A 36 25.16 5.45 16.75
N GLY A 37 25.43 4.90 15.57
CA GLY A 37 25.05 5.56 14.32
C GLY A 37 25.98 5.26 13.16
N GLU A 38 26.01 4.01 12.70
CA GLU A 38 26.36 3.71 11.31
C GLU A 38 25.60 2.44 10.89
N GLY A 39 24.65 2.60 9.95
CA GLY A 39 23.86 1.52 9.37
C GLY A 39 22.61 1.14 10.17
N VAL A 40 21.53 1.91 10.02
CA VAL A 40 20.21 1.29 10.16
C VAL A 40 20.07 0.36 8.95
N HIS A 41 20.21 -0.95 9.17
CA HIS A 41 19.71 -1.90 8.19
C HIS A 41 18.19 -1.76 8.20
N ASP A 42 17.57 -1.49 7.04
CA ASP A 42 16.11 -1.46 6.90
C ASP A 42 15.46 -2.81 7.28
N GLU A 43 16.28 -3.85 7.40
CA GLU A 43 15.90 -5.21 7.78
C GLU A 43 16.68 -5.66 9.03
N PRO A 44 16.07 -6.50 9.89
CA PRO A 44 16.78 -7.10 11.02
C PRO A 44 18.03 -7.81 10.53
N ILE A 45 19.17 -7.59 11.20
CA ILE A 45 20.39 -8.37 10.95
C ILE A 45 20.07 -9.84 11.21
N ASP A 46 20.25 -10.67 10.19
CA ASP A 46 20.09 -12.11 10.26
C ASP A 46 21.01 -12.68 11.36
N PRO A 47 20.47 -13.38 12.38
CA PRO A 47 21.25 -14.00 13.44
C PRO A 47 22.24 -15.07 12.96
N PHE A 48 22.08 -15.59 11.74
CA PHE A 48 22.97 -16.58 11.12
C PHE A 48 24.03 -15.97 10.19
N ASN A 49 24.05 -14.64 10.02
CA ASN A 49 25.00 -13.98 9.14
C ASN A 49 26.46 -14.27 9.55
N GLY A 50 27.19 -14.99 8.69
CA GLY A 50 28.58 -15.39 8.90
C GLY A 50 28.77 -16.66 9.74
N ASP A 51 27.71 -17.42 10.03
CA ASP A 51 27.80 -18.72 10.67
C ASP A 51 28.26 -19.79 9.65
N PRO A 52 29.45 -20.40 9.81
CA PRO A 52 29.90 -21.48 8.93
C PRO A 52 29.11 -22.78 9.08
N ALA A 53 28.24 -22.88 10.10
CA ALA A 53 27.30 -23.97 10.30
C ALA A 53 25.86 -23.57 9.93
N ASP A 54 25.68 -22.45 9.22
CA ASP A 54 24.36 -22.02 8.77
C ASP A 54 23.69 -23.14 7.94
N PRO A 55 22.56 -23.71 8.41
CA PRO A 55 21.85 -24.75 7.70
C PRO A 55 21.28 -24.28 6.35
N THR A 56 21.15 -22.96 6.13
CA THR A 56 20.65 -22.37 4.88
C THR A 56 21.75 -21.91 3.91
N ALA A 57 23.04 -21.95 4.29
CA ALA A 57 24.14 -21.44 3.46
C ALA A 57 24.34 -22.10 2.08
N GLY A 58 23.69 -23.24 1.82
CA GLY A 58 23.70 -23.93 0.53
C GLY A 58 22.35 -23.97 -0.18
N LEU A 59 21.36 -23.25 0.35
CA LEU A 59 20.08 -23.02 -0.31
C LEU A 59 20.19 -21.65 -0.98
N ASP A 60 20.02 -21.60 -2.30
CA ASP A 60 19.82 -20.32 -2.98
C ASP A 60 18.63 -19.62 -2.32
N ASP A 61 18.80 -18.35 -1.94
CA ASP A 61 17.68 -17.54 -1.48
C ASP A 61 16.68 -17.47 -2.65
N PRO A 62 15.44 -17.98 -2.50
CA PRO A 62 14.45 -17.92 -3.55
C PRO A 62 14.12 -16.46 -3.96
N GLY A 63 14.61 -15.46 -3.23
CA GLY A 63 14.57 -14.04 -3.58
C GLY A 63 15.71 -13.51 -4.47
N ASP A 64 16.88 -14.15 -4.54
CA ASP A 64 18.12 -13.57 -5.12
C ASP A 64 18.42 -14.02 -6.56
N ASP A 65 17.71 -15.01 -7.08
CA ASP A 65 17.84 -15.42 -8.49
C ASP A 65 17.00 -14.53 -9.42
N ALA A 66 17.73 -13.73 -10.21
CA ALA A 66 17.30 -12.79 -11.26
C ALA A 66 16.57 -11.54 -10.75
N THR A 67 17.20 -10.37 -10.87
CA THR A 67 16.42 -9.12 -11.00
C THR A 67 15.34 -9.37 -12.05
N PRO A 68 14.05 -9.29 -11.69
CA PRO A 68 12.97 -9.55 -12.64
C PRO A 68 13.18 -8.65 -13.85
N ASP A 69 12.97 -9.20 -15.04
CA ASP A 69 12.96 -8.35 -16.22
C ASP A 69 11.91 -7.24 -16.00
N PRO A 70 12.25 -5.98 -16.30
CA PRO A 70 11.29 -4.91 -16.20
C PRO A 70 10.10 -5.22 -17.13
N LEU A 71 8.89 -4.84 -16.72
CA LEU A 71 7.70 -4.96 -17.56
C LEU A 71 7.99 -4.38 -18.95
N THR A 72 7.60 -5.14 -19.97
CA THR A 72 7.58 -4.65 -21.35
C THR A 72 6.63 -3.46 -21.47
N ASP A 73 6.77 -2.67 -22.55
CA ASP A 73 5.90 -1.52 -22.78
C ASP A 73 4.41 -1.90 -22.86
N VAL A 74 4.12 -3.10 -23.38
CA VAL A 74 2.76 -3.65 -23.48
C VAL A 74 2.23 -3.99 -22.10
N GLU A 75 2.95 -4.82 -21.32
CA GLU A 75 2.52 -5.20 -19.96
C GLU A 75 2.37 -3.96 -19.05
N ARG A 76 3.26 -2.97 -19.21
CA ARG A 76 3.15 -1.70 -18.49
C ARG A 76 1.87 -0.97 -18.86
N GLN A 77 1.49 -0.94 -20.14
CA GLN A 77 0.25 -0.31 -20.56
C GLN A 77 -0.96 -1.05 -20.00
N ASP A 78 -0.98 -2.38 -20.08
CA ASP A 78 -2.07 -3.20 -19.56
C ASP A 78 -2.31 -2.92 -18.06
N VAL A 79 -1.25 -2.83 -17.26
CA VAL A 79 -1.35 -2.50 -15.83
C VAL A 79 -1.83 -1.06 -15.58
N LEU A 80 -1.52 -0.12 -16.48
CA LEU A 80 -2.03 1.25 -16.39
C LEU A 80 -3.53 1.32 -16.74
N GLU A 81 -3.98 0.55 -17.71
CA GLU A 81 -5.39 0.39 -18.05
C GLU A 81 -6.15 -0.25 -16.88
N ASP A 82 -5.62 -1.32 -16.29
CA ASP A 82 -6.21 -1.95 -15.09
C ASP A 82 -6.33 -0.97 -13.92
N LEU A 83 -5.35 -0.08 -13.73
CA LEU A 83 -5.42 0.97 -12.71
C LEU A 83 -6.53 1.98 -12.98
N ALA A 84 -6.73 2.36 -14.25
CA ALA A 84 -7.79 3.28 -14.64
C ALA A 84 -9.17 2.64 -14.46
N ASP A 85 -9.33 1.39 -14.90
CA ASP A 85 -10.54 0.59 -14.70
C ASP A 85 -10.88 0.45 -13.21
N LEU A 86 -9.87 0.18 -12.37
CA LEU A 86 -10.05 0.04 -10.93
C LEU A 86 -10.58 1.33 -10.28
N GLU A 87 -10.17 2.51 -10.75
CA GLU A 87 -10.70 3.79 -10.28
C GLU A 87 -12.19 3.95 -10.64
N ILE A 88 -12.58 3.55 -11.85
CA ILE A 88 -13.98 3.57 -12.30
C ILE A 88 -14.81 2.59 -11.45
N TYR A 89 -14.34 1.36 -11.30
CA TYR A 89 -15.05 0.31 -10.56
C TYR A 89 -15.26 0.71 -9.10
N GLN A 90 -14.23 1.23 -8.44
CA GLN A 90 -14.37 1.72 -7.07
C GLN A 90 -15.39 2.86 -6.99
N ALA A 91 -15.34 3.83 -7.91
CA ALA A 91 -16.27 4.97 -7.90
C ALA A 91 -17.74 4.53 -8.03
N LEU A 92 -18.00 3.47 -8.80
CA LEU A 92 -19.34 2.92 -9.02
C LEU A 92 -19.81 2.00 -7.90
N LEU A 93 -18.93 1.13 -7.40
CA LEU A 93 -19.30 0.01 -6.54
C LEU A 93 -19.10 0.29 -5.04
N ALA A 94 -18.16 1.16 -4.67
CA ALA A 94 -17.98 1.52 -3.26
C ALA A 94 -19.23 2.15 -2.61
N PRO A 95 -20.00 3.04 -3.29
CA PRO A 95 -21.23 3.60 -2.73
C PRO A 95 -22.33 2.58 -2.41
N ILE A 96 -22.35 1.43 -3.10
CA ILE A 96 -23.32 0.36 -2.88
C ILE A 96 -22.82 -0.72 -1.90
N GLY A 97 -21.65 -0.51 -1.29
CA GLY A 97 -21.12 -1.34 -0.21
C GLY A 97 -20.08 -2.37 -0.63
N VAL A 98 -19.62 -2.37 -1.89
CA VAL A 98 -18.52 -3.26 -2.32
C VAL A 98 -17.18 -2.68 -1.85
N ARG A 99 -16.41 -3.48 -1.12
CA ARG A 99 -15.10 -3.10 -0.55
C ARG A 99 -13.92 -3.42 -1.47
N GLY A 100 -14.11 -4.27 -2.46
CA GLY A 100 -13.03 -4.67 -3.35
C GLY A 100 -13.37 -5.81 -4.30
N LEU A 101 -12.33 -6.48 -4.77
CA LEU A 101 -12.43 -7.60 -5.73
C LEU A 101 -12.04 -8.94 -5.09
N VAL A 102 -12.62 -10.02 -5.63
CA VAL A 102 -12.21 -11.39 -5.35
C VAL A 102 -11.59 -12.02 -6.61
N ILE A 103 -10.43 -12.64 -6.46
CA ILE A 103 -9.69 -13.30 -7.53
C ILE A 103 -9.40 -14.73 -7.11
N GLU A 104 -9.75 -15.71 -7.95
CA GLU A 104 -9.35 -17.10 -7.73
C GLU A 104 -7.89 -17.28 -8.13
N CYS A 105 -7.03 -17.62 -7.16
CA CYS A 105 -5.61 -17.87 -7.44
C CYS A 105 -5.44 -19.29 -8.01
N GLU A 106 -4.81 -19.43 -9.17
CA GLU A 106 -4.57 -20.75 -9.79
C GLU A 106 -3.59 -21.61 -8.97
N ASP A 107 -2.60 -21.00 -8.33
CA ASP A 107 -1.58 -21.69 -7.54
C ASP A 107 -2.15 -22.23 -6.22
N CYS A 108 -2.86 -21.37 -5.49
CA CYS A 108 -3.41 -21.69 -4.17
C CYS A 108 -4.78 -22.40 -4.27
N ARG A 109 -5.50 -22.24 -5.39
CA ARG A 109 -6.89 -22.69 -5.59
C ARG A 109 -7.85 -22.18 -4.51
N GLU A 110 -7.58 -20.98 -4.02
CA GLU A 110 -8.37 -20.29 -2.99
C GLU A 110 -8.71 -18.87 -3.47
N PRO A 111 -9.87 -18.31 -3.05
CA PRO A 111 -10.25 -16.94 -3.38
C PRO A 111 -9.43 -15.93 -2.57
N HIS A 112 -8.79 -15.00 -3.26
CA HIS A 112 -8.08 -13.88 -2.66
C HIS A 112 -8.94 -12.63 -2.71
N TYR A 113 -9.18 -12.04 -1.54
CA TYR A 113 -10.00 -10.84 -1.38
C TYR A 113 -9.10 -9.62 -1.26
N PHE A 114 -9.29 -8.66 -2.16
CA PHE A 114 -8.50 -7.46 -2.26
C PHE A 114 -9.36 -6.22 -2.07
N ASP A 115 -9.12 -5.49 -0.99
CA ASP A 115 -9.66 -4.14 -0.83
C ASP A 115 -9.12 -3.21 -1.94
N TRP A 116 -9.91 -2.20 -2.30
CA TRP A 116 -9.57 -1.26 -3.38
C TRP A 116 -8.15 -0.66 -3.25
N ASP A 117 -7.77 -0.23 -2.05
CA ASP A 117 -6.48 0.40 -1.81
C ASP A 117 -5.32 -0.61 -1.85
N LEU A 118 -5.57 -1.84 -1.41
CA LEU A 118 -4.60 -2.92 -1.46
C LEU A 118 -4.29 -3.30 -2.91
N LEU A 119 -5.32 -3.54 -3.72
CA LEU A 119 -5.13 -3.89 -5.13
C LEU A 119 -4.43 -2.77 -5.91
N ARG A 120 -4.83 -1.52 -5.68
CA ARG A 120 -4.17 -0.36 -6.28
C ARG A 120 -2.70 -0.27 -5.89
N GLY A 121 -2.40 -0.50 -4.61
CA GLY A 121 -1.02 -0.54 -4.11
C GLY A 121 -0.19 -1.62 -4.80
N ASN A 122 -0.77 -2.79 -5.02
CA ASN A 122 -0.12 -3.91 -5.70
C ASN A 122 0.18 -3.59 -7.17
N LEU A 123 -0.77 -3.05 -7.92
CA LEU A 123 -0.57 -2.68 -9.32
C LEU A 123 0.48 -1.56 -9.47
N ARG A 124 0.45 -0.55 -8.58
CA ARG A 124 1.49 0.49 -8.54
C ARG A 124 2.86 -0.06 -8.21
N HIS A 125 2.94 -1.04 -7.31
CA HIS A 125 4.20 -1.70 -7.00
C HIS A 125 4.71 -2.52 -8.20
N LEU A 126 3.84 -3.23 -8.89
CA LEU A 126 4.16 -4.00 -10.09
C LEU A 126 4.76 -3.09 -11.18
N LEU A 127 4.19 -1.91 -11.40
CA LEU A 127 4.74 -0.91 -12.36
C LEU A 127 6.16 -0.44 -12.04
N ASN A 128 6.53 -0.40 -10.76
CA ASN A 128 7.81 0.12 -10.30
C ASN A 128 8.87 -0.98 -10.18
N SER A 129 8.48 -2.15 -9.67
CA SER A 129 9.39 -3.24 -9.31
C SER A 129 9.46 -4.36 -10.35
N GLY A 130 8.48 -4.44 -11.26
CA GLY A 130 8.30 -5.57 -12.16
C GLY A 130 7.83 -6.85 -11.47
N ARG A 131 7.54 -6.82 -10.16
CA ARG A 131 7.07 -7.99 -9.39
C ARG A 131 5.75 -7.73 -8.68
N PRO A 132 4.85 -8.73 -8.62
CA PRO A 132 3.73 -8.71 -7.71
C PRO A 132 4.21 -8.63 -6.27
N ARG A 133 3.59 -7.77 -5.47
CA ARG A 133 3.85 -7.72 -4.04
C ARG A 133 3.20 -8.92 -3.35
N VAL A 134 3.98 -9.67 -2.58
CA VAL A 134 3.42 -10.62 -1.61
C VAL A 134 2.71 -9.81 -0.53
N HIS A 135 1.42 -10.08 -0.35
CA HIS A 135 0.60 -9.51 0.70
C HIS A 135 -0.01 -10.68 1.47
N GLU A 136 -0.23 -10.48 2.76
CA GLU A 136 -0.99 -11.44 3.54
C GLU A 136 -2.47 -11.36 3.12
N PRO A 137 -3.18 -12.49 3.05
CA PRO A 137 -4.62 -12.48 2.79
C PRO A 137 -5.37 -11.64 3.82
N ALA A 138 -6.50 -11.06 3.41
CA ALA A 138 -7.40 -10.40 4.35
C ALA A 138 -7.83 -11.39 5.46
N TYR A 139 -7.83 -10.93 6.70
CA TYR A 139 -8.27 -11.74 7.83
C TYR A 139 -9.81 -11.74 7.89
N ASP A 140 -10.42 -12.92 7.76
CA ASP A 140 -11.88 -13.16 7.80
C ASP A 140 -12.69 -12.19 6.90
N PRO A 141 -12.43 -12.19 5.58
CA PRO A 141 -13.14 -11.31 4.66
C PRO A 141 -14.58 -11.77 4.50
N ASP A 142 -15.53 -10.86 4.69
CA ASP A 142 -16.94 -11.10 4.35
C ASP A 142 -17.13 -11.14 2.82
N PRO A 143 -17.44 -12.31 2.21
CA PRO A 143 -17.51 -12.46 0.76
C PRO A 143 -18.58 -11.59 0.10
N ASP A 144 -19.64 -11.21 0.81
CA ASP A 144 -20.75 -10.42 0.27
C ASP A 144 -20.32 -8.99 -0.11
N HIS A 145 -19.14 -8.56 0.34
CA HIS A 145 -18.57 -7.25 0.08
C HIS A 145 -17.54 -7.23 -1.06
N TYR A 146 -17.32 -8.35 -1.76
CA TYR A 146 -16.35 -8.44 -2.86
C TYR A 146 -17.00 -9.02 -4.11
N VAL A 147 -16.57 -8.54 -5.27
CA VAL A 147 -17.08 -8.99 -6.56
C VAL A 147 -15.95 -9.41 -7.48
N THR A 148 -16.25 -10.20 -8.50
CA THR A 148 -15.25 -10.54 -9.51
C THR A 148 -14.95 -9.36 -10.41
N TRP A 149 -13.79 -9.39 -11.08
CA TRP A 149 -13.45 -8.40 -12.10
C TRP A 149 -14.52 -8.32 -13.20
N ASP A 150 -14.98 -9.47 -13.69
CA ASP A 150 -15.99 -9.53 -14.75
C ASP A 150 -17.32 -8.89 -14.33
N TYR A 151 -17.72 -9.07 -13.07
CA TYR A 151 -18.90 -8.39 -12.54
C TYR A 151 -18.70 -6.88 -12.54
N ALA A 152 -17.55 -6.39 -12.06
CA ALA A 152 -17.27 -4.96 -12.00
C ALA A 152 -17.26 -4.31 -13.38
N ARG A 153 -16.63 -4.97 -14.37
CA ARG A 153 -16.63 -4.55 -15.77
C ARG A 153 -18.05 -4.49 -16.33
N GLY A 154 -18.82 -5.57 -16.20
CA GLY A 154 -20.20 -5.61 -16.70
C GLY A 154 -21.12 -4.58 -16.04
N TYR A 155 -20.90 -4.27 -14.76
CA TYR A 155 -21.61 -3.20 -14.08
C TYR A 155 -21.26 -1.82 -14.66
N ALA A 156 -19.97 -1.55 -14.87
CA ALA A 156 -19.52 -0.29 -15.47
C ALA A 156 -20.06 -0.10 -16.89
N ASP A 157 -20.04 -1.16 -17.71
CA ASP A 157 -20.61 -1.15 -19.05
C ASP A 157 -22.11 -0.85 -19.03
N GLY A 158 -22.87 -1.50 -18.14
CA GLY A 158 -24.30 -1.25 -17.98
C GLY A 158 -24.62 0.18 -17.54
N VAL A 159 -23.83 0.74 -16.61
CA VAL A 159 -23.97 2.15 -16.21
C VAL A 159 -23.68 3.08 -17.39
N HIS A 160 -22.61 2.82 -18.15
CA HIS A 160 -22.26 3.63 -19.32
C HIS A 160 -23.37 3.62 -20.39
N ASP A 161 -23.95 2.46 -20.67
CA ASP A 161 -25.04 2.31 -21.65
C ASP A 161 -26.28 3.13 -21.23
N THR A 162 -26.72 2.97 -19.98
CA THR A 162 -27.90 3.71 -19.46
C THR A 162 -27.72 5.23 -19.45
N LEU A 163 -26.50 5.71 -19.23
CA LEU A 163 -26.18 7.14 -19.29
C LEU A 163 -26.12 7.67 -20.73
N SER A 164 -25.70 6.83 -21.68
CA SER A 164 -25.58 7.19 -23.10
C SER A 164 -26.96 7.24 -23.78
N GLU A 165 -27.80 6.22 -23.57
CA GLU A 165 -29.17 6.15 -24.12
C GLU A 165 -30.05 7.33 -23.65
N GLY A 166 -29.84 7.84 -22.44
CA GLY A 166 -30.57 8.99 -21.88
C GLY A 166 -30.25 10.34 -22.54
N THR A 167 -29.23 10.41 -23.40
CA THR A 167 -28.82 11.66 -24.09
C THR A 167 -29.30 11.77 -25.53
N GLU A 168 -29.91 10.73 -26.08
CA GLU A 168 -30.34 10.66 -27.49
C GLU A 168 -31.82 11.08 -27.71
N ASP A 169 -32.58 11.37 -26.64
CA ASP A 169 -34.00 11.74 -26.69
C ASP A 169 -34.25 13.26 -26.58
N GLU A 170 -33.58 14.07 -27.42
CA GLU A 170 -33.94 15.50 -27.66
C GLU A 170 -34.62 15.64 -29.05
N PRO A 171 -35.95 15.52 -29.16
CA PRO A 171 -36.66 15.72 -30.41
C PRO A 171 -36.89 17.23 -30.64
N GLY A 172 -36.10 17.88 -31.50
CA GLY A 172 -36.16 19.35 -31.57
C GLY A 172 -35.66 20.06 -32.83
N ALA A 173 -36.21 19.78 -34.02
CA ALA A 173 -36.37 20.83 -35.04
C ALA A 173 -37.52 20.54 -36.01
N PRO A 174 -38.70 21.18 -35.87
CA PRO A 174 -39.67 21.20 -36.96
C PRO A 174 -39.16 22.12 -38.07
N THR A 175 -38.86 21.55 -39.24
CA THR A 175 -38.68 22.30 -40.49
C THR A 175 -39.95 23.08 -40.77
N ALA A 176 -39.92 24.38 -40.48
CA ALA A 176 -40.95 25.33 -40.85
C ALA A 176 -40.86 25.59 -42.36
N THR A 177 -41.74 24.92 -43.12
CA THR A 177 -42.07 25.26 -44.50
C THR A 177 -42.50 26.72 -44.59
N LYS A 178 -41.83 27.50 -45.45
CA LYS A 178 -42.38 28.72 -46.03
C LYS A 178 -41.86 28.92 -47.44
#